data_AF-A0ABD1CVK3-F1
#
_entry.id   AF-A0ABD1CVK3-F1
#
_cell.length_a   1.000
_cell.length_b   1.000
_cell.length_c   1.000
_cell.angle_alpha   90.00
_cell.angle_beta   90.00
_cell.angle_gamma   90.00
#
_symmetry.space_group_name_H-M   'P 1'
#
loop_
_entity.id
_entity.type
_entity.pdbx_description
1 polymer ?
#
loop_
_entity_poly.entity_id
_entity_poly.type
_entity_poly.pdbx_seq_one_letter_code
_entity_poly.pdbx_strand_id
1 'polypeptide(L)' 'MDGTYQQKLVAPGTESGQKRTLQDLLEDFSTPVRKAVSARSHGICVPESTPLQWLSEHLSYPDNFLHLCLVYA' A
#
# COMPACT_ATOMS: atom_id res chain seq x y z
N MET A 1 -5.62 7.39 -17.49
CA MET A 1 -4.96 6.33 -16.69
C MET A 1 -3.49 6.48 -17.00
N ASP A 2 -2.77 7.32 -16.28
CA ASP A 2 -1.46 7.78 -16.77
C ASP A 2 -0.30 6.80 -16.51
N GLY A 3 -0.60 5.54 -16.20
CA GLY A 3 0.39 4.46 -16.21
C GLY A 3 1.58 4.64 -15.26
N THR A 4 1.53 5.58 -14.32
CA THR A 4 2.65 5.87 -13.43
C THR A 4 2.76 4.81 -12.34
N TYR A 5 3.76 3.95 -12.47
CA TYR A 5 4.19 3.01 -11.43
C TYR A 5 5.19 3.68 -10.50
N GLN A 6 4.97 3.57 -9.19
CA GLN A 6 5.88 4.07 -8.17
C GLN A 6 6.33 2.90 -7.30
N GLN A 7 7.64 2.71 -7.22
CA GLN A 7 8.25 1.73 -6.32
C GLN A 7 9.00 2.46 -5.21
N LYS A 8 8.68 2.13 -3.96
CA LYS A 8 9.30 2.71 -2.78
C LYS A 8 9.79 1.60 -1.87
N LEU A 9 10.92 1.81 -1.22
CA LEU A 9 11.34 0.98 -0.10
C LEU A 9 10.43 1.30 1.09
N VAL A 10 9.66 0.31 1.52
CA VAL A 10 8.74 0.43 2.65
C VAL A 10 9.18 -0.55 3.72
N ALA A 11 9.62 -0.03 4.87
CA ALA A 11 9.90 -0.87 6.02
C ALA A 11 8.57 -1.44 6.56
N PRO A 12 8.51 -2.75 6.87
CA PRO A 12 7.28 -3.38 7.36
C PRO A 12 6.90 -2.96 8.79
N GLY A 13 7.83 -2.35 9.52
CA GLY A 13 7.62 -1.78 10.85
C GLY A 13 8.12 -0.34 10.93
N THR A 14 7.54 0.38 11.88
CA THR A 14 8.02 1.70 12.33
C THR A 14 9.25 1.54 13.24
N GLU A 15 9.99 2.61 13.47
CA GLU A 15 11.16 2.61 14.38
C GLU A 15 10.80 2.20 15.82
N SER A 16 9.53 2.32 16.21
CA SER A 16 9.00 1.89 17.52
C SER A 16 8.61 0.41 17.58
N GLY A 17 8.77 -0.34 16.48
CA GLY A 17 8.40 -1.76 16.39
C GLY A 17 6.91 -2.00 16.09
N GLN A 18 6.09 -0.96 15.92
CA GLN A 18 4.70 -1.12 15.48
C GLN A 18 4.64 -1.51 14.01
N LYS A 19 3.72 -2.42 13.68
CA LYS A 19 3.46 -2.86 12.30
C LYS A 19 2.83 -1.72 11.52
N ARG A 20 3.41 -1.38 10.36
CA ARG A 20 2.76 -0.46 9.44
C ARG A 20 1.53 -1.12 8.82
N THR A 21 0.52 -0.31 8.56
CA THR A 21 -0.75 -0.69 7.96
C THR A 21 -0.87 -0.13 6.55
N LEU A 22 -1.89 -0.56 5.82
CA LEU A 22 -2.22 0.05 4.53
C LEU A 22 -2.53 1.54 4.66
N GLN A 23 -3.18 1.97 5.75
CA GLN A 23 -3.46 3.38 5.99
C GLN A 23 -2.17 4.22 5.97
N ASP A 24 -1.12 3.78 6.69
CA ASP A 24 0.17 4.46 6.73
C ASP A 24 0.79 4.58 5.32
N LEU A 25 0.55 3.59 4.47
CA LEU A 25 0.99 3.61 3.08
C LEU A 25 0.16 4.59 2.24
N LEU A 26 -1.17 4.64 2.40
CA LEU A 26 -2.01 5.60 1.69
C LEU A 26 -1.61 7.05 2.03
N GLU A 27 -1.29 7.30 3.29
CA GLU A 27 -0.80 8.60 3.75
C GLU A 27 0.57 8.95 3.11
N ASP A 28 1.51 7.99 3.03
CA ASP A 28 2.81 8.17 2.38
C ASP A 28 2.71 8.56 0.89
N PHE A 29 1.66 8.12 0.20
CA PHE A 29 1.41 8.42 -1.22
C PHE A 29 0.44 9.58 -1.43
N SER A 30 -0.13 10.12 -0.35
CA SER A 30 -0.98 11.30 -0.42
C SER A 30 -0.12 12.58 -0.52
N THR A 31 -0.65 13.56 -1.23
CA THR A 31 -0.08 14.91 -1.35
C THR A 31 -1.15 15.95 -0.97
N PRO A 32 -0.78 17.21 -0.70
CA PRO A 32 -1.77 18.25 -0.37
C PRO A 32 -2.87 18.45 -1.42
N VAL A 33 -2.61 18.06 -2.67
CA VAL A 33 -3.52 18.22 -3.82
C VAL A 33 -4.17 16.90 -4.27
N ARG A 34 -3.75 15.75 -3.74
CA ARG A 34 -4.23 14.44 -4.18
C ARG A 34 -4.15 13.45 -3.02
N LYS A 35 -5.31 12.97 -2.54
CA LYS A 35 -5.37 12.07 -1.37
C LYS A 35 -5.65 10.64 -1.82
N ALA A 36 -4.78 9.71 -1.45
CA ALA A 36 -5.06 8.28 -1.65
C ALA A 36 -6.09 7.84 -0.61
N VAL A 37 -7.20 7.24 -1.07
CA VAL A 37 -8.35 6.89 -0.22
C VAL A 37 -8.61 5.39 -0.14
N SER A 38 -8.07 4.60 -1.07
CA SER A 38 -8.13 3.14 -0.99
C SER A 38 -7.07 2.51 -1.88
N ALA A 39 -6.78 1.24 -1.63
CA ALA A 39 -5.95 0.41 -2.49
C ALA A 39 -6.66 -0.88 -2.87
N ARG A 40 -6.37 -1.37 -4.08
CA ARG A 40 -6.80 -2.68 -4.55
C ARG A 40 -5.60 -3.55 -4.89
N SER A 41 -5.71 -4.84 -4.60
CA SER A 41 -4.78 -5.88 -5.03
C SER A 41 -5.57 -7.13 -5.37
N HIS A 42 -5.12 -7.94 -6.35
CA HIS A 42 -5.84 -9.15 -6.80
C HIS A 42 -7.34 -8.92 -7.11
N GLY A 43 -7.72 -7.71 -7.51
CA GLY A 43 -9.10 -7.34 -7.82
C GLY A 43 -10.00 -7.01 -6.61
N ILE A 44 -9.50 -7.10 -5.38
CA ILE A 44 -10.25 -6.77 -4.15
C ILE A 44 -9.81 -5.45 -3.53
N CYS A 45 -10.70 -4.78 -2.81
CA CYS A 45 -10.33 -3.64 -1.95
C CYS A 45 -9.70 -4.14 -0.65
N VAL A 46 -8.52 -3.63 -0.33
CA VAL A 46 -7.80 -4.02 0.88
C VAL A 46 -8.23 -3.11 2.05
N PRO A 47 -8.58 -3.66 3.22
CA PRO A 47 -8.90 -2.87 4.40
C PRO A 47 -7.70 -2.03 4.87
N GLU A 48 -7.93 -0.77 5.20
CA GLU A 48 -6.88 0.20 5.61
C GLU A 48 -6.10 -0.25 6.85
N SER A 49 -6.74 -0.97 7.77
CA SER A 49 -6.12 -1.51 8.99
C SER A 49 -5.22 -2.73 8.75
N THR A 50 -5.14 -3.24 7.52
CA THR A 50 -4.38 -4.47 7.24
C THR A 50 -2.88 -4.22 7.35
N PRO A 51 -2.13 -5.03 8.11
CA PRO A 51 -0.68 -4.87 8.23
C PRO A 51 0.05 -5.08 6.89
N LEU A 52 1.00 -4.20 6.55
CA LEU A 52 1.78 -4.30 5.31
C LEU A 52 2.59 -5.60 5.22
N GLN A 53 3.13 -6.07 6.35
CA GLN A 53 3.81 -7.37 6.42
C GLN A 53 2.89 -8.51 5.99
N TRP A 54 1.64 -8.51 6.46
CA TRP A 54 0.67 -9.55 6.11
C TRP A 54 0.32 -9.49 4.61
N LEU A 55 0.14 -8.28 4.07
CA LEU A 55 -0.07 -8.08 2.63
C LEU A 55 1.09 -8.61 1.80
N SER A 56 2.33 -8.36 2.23
CA SER A 56 3.53 -8.86 1.55
C SER A 56 3.62 -10.38 1.57
N GLU A 57 3.25 -11.02 2.67
CA GLU A 57 3.29 -12.49 2.79
C GLU A 57 2.18 -13.20 1.99
N HIS A 58 0.98 -12.60 1.90
CA HIS A 58 -0.21 -13.31 1.42
C HIS A 58 -0.78 -12.77 0.10
N LEU A 59 -0.49 -11.52 -0.26
CA LEU A 59 -0.99 -10.87 -1.48
C LEU A 59 0.13 -10.44 -2.43
N SER A 60 1.38 -10.84 -2.19
CA SER A 60 2.41 -10.69 -3.22
C SER A 60 2.10 -11.57 -4.43
N TYR A 61 2.49 -11.10 -5.60
CA TYR A 61 2.40 -11.85 -6.84
C TYR A 61 3.58 -12.85 -6.94
N PRO A 62 3.58 -13.77 -7.93
CA PRO A 62 4.67 -14.74 -8.09
C PRO A 62 6.07 -14.15 -8.31
N ASP A 63 6.15 -12.85 -8.61
CA ASP A 63 7.39 -12.07 -8.69
C ASP A 63 7.93 -11.60 -7.33
N ASN A 64 7.23 -11.91 -6.23
CA ASN A 64 7.46 -11.45 -4.86
C ASN A 64 7.30 -9.94 -4.65
N PHE A 65 6.58 -9.26 -5.55
CA PHE A 65 6.19 -7.87 -5.37
C PHE A 65 4.73 -7.77 -4.94
N LEU A 66 4.47 -6.83 -4.03
CA LEU A 66 3.12 -6.42 -3.66
C LEU A 66 2.65 -5.32 -4.61
N HIS A 67 1.75 -5.66 -5.53
CA HIS A 67 1.17 -4.72 -6.47
C HIS A 67 -0.12 -4.11 -5.89
N LEU A 68 -0.15 -2.79 -5.76
CA LEU A 68 -1.28 -2.03 -5.23
C LEU A 68 -1.75 -0.97 -6.24
N CYS A 69 -3.03 -1.04 -6.63
CA CYS A 69 -3.68 0.00 -7.40
C CYS A 69 -4.32 1.02 -6.44
N LEU A 70 -3.70 2.20 -6.33
CA LEU A 70 -4.20 3.28 -5.49
C LEU A 70 -5.34 4.04 -6.17
N VAL A 71 -6.41 4.26 -5.42
CA VAL A 71 -7.54 5.14 -5.79
C VAL A 71 -7.37 6.44 -5.05
N TYR A 72 -7.51 7.55 -5.76
CA TYR A 72 -7.36 8.89 -5.22
C TYR A 72 -8.69 9.63 -5.29
N ALA A 73 -8.93 10.50 -4.30
CA ALA A 73 -10.01 11.48 -4.29
C ALA A 73 -9.56 12.81 -4.89
#